data_AF-A0A9P4JK71-F1
#
_entry.id   AF-A0A9P4JK71-F1
#
_cell.length_a   1.000
_cell.length_b   1.000
_cell.length_c   1.000
_cell.angle_alpha   90.00
_cell.angle_beta   90.00
_cell.angle_gamma   90.00
#
_symmetry.space_group_name_H-M   'P 1'
#
loop_
_entity.id
_entity.type
_entity.pdbx_description
1 polymer ?
#
loop_
_entity_poly.entity_id
_entity_poly.type
_entity_poly.pdbx_seq_one_letter_code
_entity_poly.pdbx_strand_id
1 'polypeptide(L)'
;MSKSSIPHENLFEFTVQFLYEYRHADTVISFLKLIEAKGGKISNPEFLHQFMLRVLDEDSPFAYHLCRAISALDVSSDPQFPLRSILEALETRHKFQDIIDRAETSQLLPASLKDLPIDELQKAQTVLIHQVAHQYSIDHSRSCRSAQQQVNLLFKYLRARDLPIGPLFTRAVVRVCITRPMMERRWVSRRRVEAICRIVAKVEGTEVAGQVRSTFLDWRGGLITDSHRKLIELGGSGSAHVNTMRRLGLI
;
A
#
# COMPACT_ATOMS: atom_id res chain seq x y z
N MET A 1 31.22 -19.56 -24.15
CA MET A 1 30.45 -18.29 -24.32
C MET A 1 31.34 -17.16 -23.85
N SER A 2 31.90 -16.39 -24.77
CA SER A 2 32.76 -15.25 -24.48
C SER A 2 31.93 -14.11 -23.87
N LYS A 3 32.34 -13.64 -22.69
CA LYS A 3 31.76 -12.47 -22.03
C LYS A 3 32.22 -11.23 -22.78
N SER A 4 31.33 -10.61 -23.55
CA SER A 4 31.60 -9.34 -24.22
C SER A 4 31.63 -8.21 -23.19
N SER A 5 32.83 -7.87 -22.72
CA SER A 5 33.10 -6.58 -22.09
C SER A 5 32.94 -5.51 -23.17
N ILE A 6 32.03 -4.56 -22.99
CA ILE A 6 31.80 -3.49 -23.97
C ILE A 6 33.07 -2.61 -24.00
N PRO A 7 33.82 -2.51 -25.12
CA PRO A 7 35.09 -1.76 -25.18
C PRO A 7 34.92 -0.24 -25.29
N HIS A 8 33.73 0.28 -24.98
CA HIS A 8 33.35 1.66 -25.29
C HIS A 8 32.62 2.29 -24.11
N GLU A 9 33.34 2.53 -23.02
CA GLU A 9 32.84 3.28 -21.85
C GLU A 9 32.17 4.58 -22.28
N ASN A 10 32.86 5.36 -23.14
CA ASN A 10 32.35 6.61 -23.68
C ASN A 10 31.06 6.46 -24.51
N LEU A 11 30.86 5.30 -25.18
CA LEU A 11 29.64 5.09 -25.98
C LEU A 11 28.44 4.81 -25.07
N PHE A 12 28.63 4.08 -23.98
CA PHE A 12 27.56 3.85 -23.00
C PHE A 12 27.13 5.16 -22.35
N GLU A 13 28.09 5.94 -21.85
CA GLU A 13 27.84 7.25 -21.23
C GLU A 13 27.13 8.20 -22.20
N PHE A 14 27.67 8.33 -23.42
CA PHE A 14 27.06 9.13 -24.47
C PHE A 14 25.65 8.65 -24.81
N THR A 15 25.42 7.33 -24.88
CA THR A 15 24.09 6.79 -25.19
C THR A 15 23.10 7.11 -24.08
N VAL A 16 23.47 6.92 -22.81
CA VAL A 16 22.59 7.26 -21.67
C VAL A 16 22.25 8.74 -21.67
N GLN A 17 23.25 9.61 -21.84
CA GLN A 17 23.05 11.06 -21.86
C GLN A 17 22.22 11.51 -23.07
N PHE A 18 22.53 10.99 -24.26
CA PHE A 18 21.75 11.26 -25.47
C PHE A 18 20.29 10.80 -25.33
N LEU A 19 20.07 9.61 -24.77
CA LEU A 19 18.73 9.10 -24.50
C LEU A 19 17.98 9.92 -23.45
N TYR A 20 18.68 10.52 -22.49
CA TYR A 20 18.08 11.40 -21.49
C TYR A 20 17.70 12.76 -22.09
N GLU A 21 18.60 13.37 -22.86
CA GLU A 21 18.42 14.72 -23.41
C GLU A 21 17.45 14.76 -24.61
N TYR A 22 17.42 13.70 -25.45
CA TYR A 22 16.72 13.73 -26.75
C TYR A 22 15.67 12.64 -26.95
N ARG A 23 15.52 11.74 -25.97
CA ARG A 23 14.47 10.70 -25.96
C ARG A 23 13.81 10.75 -24.58
N HIS A 24 12.59 10.23 -24.46
CA HIS A 24 11.88 10.26 -23.18
C HIS A 24 12.65 9.49 -22.11
N ALA A 25 12.57 9.93 -20.86
CA ALA A 25 13.27 9.34 -19.71
C ALA A 25 13.06 7.81 -19.59
N ASP A 26 11.87 7.30 -19.94
CA ASP A 26 11.55 5.87 -19.98
C ASP A 26 12.46 5.04 -20.92
N THR A 27 13.03 5.69 -21.94
CA THR A 27 13.97 5.06 -22.89
C THR A 27 15.29 4.72 -22.20
N VAL A 28 15.75 5.57 -21.30
CA VAL A 28 16.96 5.33 -20.48
C VAL A 28 16.75 4.11 -19.60
N ILE A 29 15.61 4.02 -18.90
CA ILE A 29 15.29 2.86 -18.05
C ILE A 29 15.23 1.57 -18.87
N SER A 30 14.58 1.61 -20.03
CA SER A 30 14.45 0.45 -20.92
C SER A 30 15.82 -0.01 -21.43
N PHE A 31 16.70 0.93 -21.76
CA PHE A 31 18.08 0.65 -22.15
C PHE A 31 18.89 0.01 -21.02
N LEU A 32 18.81 0.55 -19.80
CA LEU A 32 19.50 -0.02 -18.64
C LEU A 32 19.02 -1.45 -18.32
N LYS A 33 17.71 -1.69 -18.35
CA LYS A 33 17.12 -3.05 -18.18
C LYS A 33 17.57 -4.02 -19.28
N LEU A 34 17.73 -3.54 -20.52
CA LEU A 34 18.22 -4.37 -21.61
C LEU A 34 19.68 -4.80 -21.38
N ILE A 35 20.51 -3.91 -20.83
CA ILE A 35 21.90 -4.21 -20.48
C ILE A 35 21.96 -5.23 -19.34
N GLU A 36 21.14 -5.04 -18.30
CA GLU A 36 20.99 -6.00 -17.19
C GLU A 36 20.61 -7.39 -17.71
N ALA A 37 19.56 -7.47 -18.54
CA ALA A 37 19.08 -8.73 -19.10
C ALA A 37 20.12 -9.44 -19.98
N LYS A 38 21.06 -8.69 -20.58
CA LYS A 38 22.17 -9.24 -21.36
C LYS A 38 23.40 -9.57 -20.51
N GLY A 39 23.36 -9.35 -19.20
CA GLY A 39 24.50 -9.55 -18.30
C GLY A 39 25.65 -8.59 -18.60
N GLY A 40 25.35 -7.40 -19.13
CA GLY A 40 26.34 -6.38 -19.42
C GLY A 40 26.97 -5.87 -18.13
N LYS A 41 28.29 -5.85 -18.07
CA LYS A 41 29.03 -5.22 -16.99
C LYS A 41 29.33 -3.78 -17.34
N ILE A 42 29.19 -2.90 -16.36
CA ILE A 42 29.49 -1.49 -16.51
C ILE A 42 30.88 -1.25 -15.96
N SER A 43 31.79 -0.81 -16.82
CA SER A 43 33.19 -0.63 -16.46
C SER A 43 33.43 0.64 -15.63
N ASN A 44 32.61 1.69 -15.85
CA ASN A 44 32.65 2.94 -15.07
C ASN A 44 31.34 3.14 -14.26
N PRO A 45 31.29 2.68 -13.00
CA PRO A 45 30.13 2.89 -12.14
C PRO A 45 29.91 4.36 -11.75
N GLU A 46 30.96 5.18 -11.79
CA GLU A 46 30.96 6.55 -11.29
C GLU A 46 30.09 7.48 -12.14
N PHE A 47 30.10 7.30 -13.47
CA PHE A 47 29.19 8.01 -14.38
C PHE A 47 27.72 7.80 -14.00
N LEU A 48 27.33 6.55 -13.72
CA LEU A 48 25.94 6.25 -13.34
C LEU A 48 25.56 6.89 -12.01
N HIS A 49 26.50 6.96 -11.07
CA HIS A 49 26.27 7.66 -9.81
C HIS A 49 26.10 9.17 -10.03
N GLN A 50 26.97 9.81 -10.81
CA GLN A 50 26.86 11.25 -11.11
C GLN A 50 25.58 11.57 -11.89
N PHE A 51 25.24 10.73 -12.87
CA PHE A 51 24.01 10.84 -13.64
C PHE A 51 22.78 10.72 -12.74
N MET A 52 22.78 9.75 -11.82
CA MET A 52 21.72 9.57 -10.86
C MET A 52 21.61 10.75 -9.89
N LEU A 53 22.73 11.28 -9.36
CA LEU A 53 22.73 12.47 -8.50
C LEU A 53 22.11 13.67 -9.23
N ARG A 54 22.46 13.88 -10.50
CA ARG A 54 21.87 14.92 -11.33
C ARG A 54 20.36 14.76 -11.50
N VAL A 55 19.89 13.53 -11.73
CA VAL A 55 18.45 13.23 -11.90
C VAL A 55 17.69 13.32 -10.58
N LEU A 56 18.34 13.03 -9.44
CA LEU A 56 17.74 13.15 -8.11
C LEU A 56 17.40 14.61 -7.76
N ASP A 57 18.22 15.56 -8.21
CA ASP A 57 17.96 17.00 -8.02
C ASP A 57 16.72 17.48 -8.80
N GLU A 58 16.32 16.75 -9.84
CA GLU A 58 15.15 17.07 -10.66
C GLU A 58 13.82 16.46 -10.11
N ASP A 59 13.89 15.76 -8.97
CA ASP A 59 12.78 15.26 -8.14
C ASP A 59 11.59 14.67 -8.93
N SER A 60 11.88 13.66 -9.76
CA SER A 60 10.93 13.07 -10.70
C SER A 60 10.57 11.61 -10.36
N PRO A 61 9.37 11.10 -10.74
CA PRO A 61 9.04 9.67 -10.71
C PRO A 61 10.06 8.81 -11.48
N PHE A 62 10.70 9.42 -12.47
CA PHE A 62 11.81 8.84 -13.22
C PHE A 62 13.02 8.52 -12.33
N ALA A 63 13.36 9.38 -11.37
CA ALA A 63 14.50 9.17 -10.46
C ALA A 63 14.39 7.84 -9.68
N TYR A 64 13.21 7.48 -9.19
CA TYR A 64 12.97 6.19 -8.53
C TYR A 64 13.24 5.01 -9.47
N HIS A 65 12.67 5.04 -10.68
CA HIS A 65 12.82 3.97 -11.65
C HIS A 65 14.26 3.85 -12.17
N LEU A 66 14.95 4.97 -12.33
CA LEU A 66 16.37 5.03 -12.69
C LEU A 66 17.24 4.40 -11.60
N CYS A 67 17.10 4.83 -10.34
CA CYS A 67 17.88 4.28 -9.21
C CYS A 67 17.67 2.76 -9.08
N ARG A 68 16.44 2.29 -9.35
CA ARG A 68 16.10 0.86 -9.28
C ARG A 68 16.77 0.07 -10.42
N ALA A 69 16.78 0.61 -11.63
CA ALA A 69 17.46 0.00 -12.77
C ALA A 69 18.98 -0.04 -12.58
N ILE A 70 19.57 1.04 -12.07
CA ILE A 70 21.01 1.11 -11.75
C ILE A 70 21.37 0.08 -10.66
N SER A 71 20.55 -0.06 -9.62
CA SER A 71 20.81 -1.03 -8.54
C SER A 71 20.76 -2.49 -9.01
N ALA A 72 20.03 -2.78 -10.09
CA ALA A 72 19.90 -4.12 -10.63
C ALA A 72 21.10 -4.53 -11.51
N LEU A 73 21.89 -3.56 -11.98
CA LEU A 73 23.03 -3.76 -12.88
C LEU A 73 24.30 -4.32 -12.18
N ASP A 74 24.21 -4.72 -10.91
CA ASP A 74 25.33 -5.19 -10.08
C ASP A 74 26.57 -4.30 -10.23
N VAL A 75 26.32 -3.00 -10.26
CA VAL A 75 27.34 -1.96 -10.33
C VAL A 75 28.16 -2.13 -9.05
N SER A 76 29.38 -2.68 -9.17
CA SER A 76 30.33 -2.94 -8.08
C SER A 76 30.39 -1.70 -7.20
N SER A 77 29.61 -1.74 -6.13
CA SER A 77 29.18 -0.54 -5.45
C SER A 77 30.38 -0.03 -4.70
N ASP A 78 30.76 1.23 -4.94
CA ASP A 78 31.54 1.95 -3.94
C ASP A 78 30.81 1.77 -2.61
N PRO A 79 31.40 1.11 -1.60
CA PRO A 79 30.74 0.83 -0.33
C PRO A 79 30.31 2.11 0.40
N GLN A 80 30.80 3.28 -0.02
CA GLN A 80 30.43 4.58 0.54
C GLN A 80 29.15 5.18 -0.08
N PHE A 81 28.71 4.73 -1.25
CA PHE A 81 27.56 5.35 -1.90
C PHE A 81 26.22 4.82 -1.33
N PRO A 82 25.36 5.66 -0.74
CA PRO A 82 24.18 5.22 0.01
C PRO A 82 22.97 4.90 -0.89
N LEU A 83 23.18 4.17 -1.99
CA LEU A 83 22.16 3.86 -3.01
C LEU A 83 20.91 3.23 -2.40
N ARG A 84 21.10 2.32 -1.43
CA ARG A 84 19.98 1.62 -0.76
C ARG A 84 19.09 2.58 0.00
N SER A 85 19.64 3.50 0.79
CA SER A 85 18.83 4.45 1.56
C SER A 85 18.16 5.49 0.66
N ILE A 86 18.82 5.91 -0.43
CA ILE A 86 18.20 6.78 -1.44
C ILE A 86 17.01 6.07 -2.08
N LEU A 87 17.19 4.82 -2.50
CA LEU A 87 16.11 4.01 -3.06
C LEU A 87 14.94 3.84 -2.10
N GLU A 88 15.22 3.53 -0.83
CA GLU A 88 14.19 3.40 0.19
C GLU A 88 13.42 4.71 0.40
N ALA A 89 14.11 5.86 0.37
CA ALA A 89 13.49 7.17 0.49
C ALA A 89 12.57 7.47 -0.71
N LEU A 90 13.07 7.26 -1.94
CA LEU A 90 12.28 7.45 -3.17
C LEU A 90 11.09 6.50 -3.25
N GLU A 91 11.28 5.22 -2.89
CA GLU A 91 10.18 4.26 -2.86
C GLU A 91 9.12 4.68 -1.84
N THR A 92 9.53 5.22 -0.70
CA THR A 92 8.61 5.71 0.34
C THR A 92 7.80 6.89 -0.16
N ARG A 93 8.45 7.86 -0.80
CA ARG A 93 7.81 9.03 -1.40
C ARG A 93 6.84 8.61 -2.50
N HIS A 94 7.26 7.72 -3.41
CA HIS A 94 6.42 7.23 -4.49
C HIS A 94 5.19 6.47 -3.96
N LYS A 95 5.35 5.59 -2.98
CA LYS A 95 4.21 4.90 -2.33
C LYS A 95 3.27 5.87 -1.62
N PHE A 96 3.79 6.97 -1.08
CA PHE A 96 2.96 8.01 -0.46
C PHE A 96 2.20 8.81 -1.52
N GLN A 97 2.87 9.23 -2.60
CA GLN A 97 2.23 9.87 -3.75
C GLN A 97 1.10 9.01 -4.30
N ASP A 98 1.32 7.70 -4.50
CA ASP A 98 0.29 6.75 -4.92
C ASP A 98 -0.95 6.75 -4.01
N ILE A 99 -0.76 6.93 -2.69
CA ILE A 99 -1.85 7.03 -1.73
C ILE A 99 -2.62 8.34 -1.93
N ILE A 100 -1.91 9.45 -2.10
CA ILE A 100 -2.47 10.78 -2.33
C ILE A 100 -3.25 10.83 -3.65
N ASP A 101 -2.64 10.40 -4.76
CA ASP A 101 -3.27 10.38 -6.09
C ASP A 101 -4.57 9.57 -6.10
N ARG A 102 -4.56 8.41 -5.43
CA ARG A 102 -5.76 7.58 -5.27
C ARG A 102 -6.82 8.27 -4.43
N ALA A 103 -6.42 8.94 -3.35
CA ALA A 103 -7.37 9.68 -2.51
C ALA A 103 -7.95 10.89 -3.26
N GLU A 104 -7.17 11.55 -4.11
CA GLU A 104 -7.60 12.68 -4.93
C GLU A 104 -8.58 12.25 -6.01
N THR A 105 -8.23 11.21 -6.78
CA THR A 105 -9.11 10.58 -7.78
C THR A 105 -10.43 10.14 -7.15
N SER A 106 -10.38 9.77 -5.87
CA SER A 106 -11.51 9.36 -5.07
C SER A 106 -12.30 10.51 -4.43
N GLN A 107 -11.86 11.76 -4.60
CA GLN A 107 -12.40 12.96 -3.96
C GLN A 107 -12.42 12.89 -2.41
N LEU A 108 -11.47 12.17 -1.82
CA LEU A 108 -11.36 11.98 -0.36
C LEU A 108 -10.35 12.93 0.29
N LEU A 109 -9.57 13.65 -0.51
CA LEU A 109 -8.66 14.68 -0.02
C LEU A 109 -9.40 16.00 0.18
N PRO A 110 -9.29 16.63 1.36
CA PRO A 110 -9.74 17.99 1.59
C PRO A 110 -9.18 18.97 0.54
N ALA A 111 -10.00 19.92 0.09
CA ALA A 111 -9.60 20.89 -0.93
C ALA A 111 -8.34 21.66 -0.56
N SER A 112 -8.16 21.98 0.73
CA SER A 112 -6.98 22.69 1.24
C SER A 112 -5.65 21.95 1.09
N LEU A 113 -5.68 20.66 0.76
CA LEU A 113 -4.50 19.80 0.68
C LEU A 113 -4.16 19.37 -0.76
N LYS A 114 -5.01 19.70 -1.74
CA LYS A 114 -4.83 19.26 -3.13
C LYS A 114 -3.66 19.98 -3.82
N ASP A 115 -3.48 21.25 -3.51
CA ASP A 115 -2.47 22.10 -4.18
C ASP A 115 -1.13 22.11 -3.44
N LEU A 116 -0.98 21.34 -2.34
CA LEU A 116 0.26 21.31 -1.57
C LEU A 116 1.28 20.38 -2.23
N PRO A 117 2.58 20.76 -2.23
CA PRO A 117 3.63 19.89 -2.72
C PRO A 117 3.73 18.64 -1.82
N ILE A 118 4.11 17.51 -2.42
CA ILE A 118 4.18 16.22 -1.72
C ILE A 118 5.09 16.26 -0.49
N ASP A 119 6.17 17.06 -0.52
CA ASP A 119 7.09 17.23 0.60
C ASP A 119 6.42 17.88 1.82
N GLU A 120 5.48 18.79 1.61
CA GLU A 120 4.69 19.36 2.70
C GLU A 120 3.67 18.36 3.23
N LEU A 121 3.01 17.62 2.34
CA LEU A 121 2.09 16.56 2.74
C LEU A 121 2.81 15.45 3.53
N GLN A 122 4.06 15.13 3.17
CA GLN A 122 4.84 14.08 3.80
C GLN A 122 5.17 14.42 5.27
N LYS A 123 5.33 15.70 5.62
CA LYS A 123 5.48 16.15 7.02
C LYS A 123 4.27 15.78 7.88
N ALA A 124 3.07 15.70 7.28
CA ALA A 124 1.82 15.34 7.95
C ALA A 124 1.31 13.93 7.56
N GLN A 125 2.17 13.07 6.98
CA GLN A 125 1.75 11.80 6.36
C GLN A 125 0.89 10.92 7.26
N THR A 126 1.21 10.82 8.56
CA THR A 126 0.47 9.97 9.48
C THR A 126 -0.96 10.47 9.68
N VAL A 127 -1.11 11.78 9.90
CA VAL A 127 -2.42 12.43 10.07
C VAL A 127 -3.24 12.28 8.80
N LEU A 128 -2.63 12.54 7.64
CA LEU A 128 -3.28 12.40 6.34
C LEU A 128 -3.76 10.98 6.08
N ILE A 129 -2.92 9.98 6.33
CA ILE A 129 -3.30 8.57 6.17
C ILE A 129 -4.48 8.21 7.09
N HIS A 130 -4.49 8.71 8.34
CA HIS A 130 -5.59 8.46 9.26
C HIS A 130 -6.89 9.13 8.77
N GLN A 131 -6.80 10.34 8.24
CA GLN A 131 -7.95 11.05 7.64
C GLN A 131 -8.47 10.34 6.40
N VAL A 132 -7.59 9.96 5.46
CA VAL A 132 -7.97 9.21 4.25
C VAL A 132 -8.61 7.87 4.62
N ALA A 133 -8.08 7.16 5.62
CA ALA A 133 -8.70 5.94 6.13
C ALA A 133 -10.10 6.19 6.69
N HIS A 134 -10.27 7.28 7.45
CA HIS A 134 -11.57 7.68 7.97
C HIS A 134 -12.56 7.98 6.84
N GLN A 135 -12.14 8.72 5.81
CA GLN A 135 -12.98 9.01 4.63
C GLN A 135 -13.40 7.74 3.90
N TYR A 136 -12.47 6.79 3.67
CA TYR A 136 -12.82 5.47 3.13
C TYR A 136 -13.82 4.69 3.99
N SER A 137 -13.86 4.95 5.30
CA SER A 137 -14.77 4.25 6.22
C SER A 137 -16.20 4.76 6.20
N ILE A 138 -16.39 6.04 5.83
CA ILE A 138 -17.70 6.68 5.74
C ILE A 138 -18.22 6.76 4.30
N ASP A 139 -17.35 6.57 3.30
CA ASP A 139 -17.73 6.50 1.89
C ASP A 139 -18.52 5.22 1.57
N HIS A 140 -19.83 5.39 1.38
CA HIS A 140 -20.75 4.31 1.02
C HIS A 140 -20.87 4.07 -0.49
N SER A 141 -20.26 4.91 -1.35
CA SER A 141 -20.27 4.73 -2.81
C SER A 141 -19.47 3.49 -3.25
N ARG A 142 -18.49 3.08 -2.43
CA ARG A 142 -17.64 1.92 -2.68
C ARG A 142 -18.22 0.65 -2.10
N SER A 143 -17.91 -0.50 -2.71
CA SER A 143 -18.16 -1.79 -2.06
C SER A 143 -17.33 -1.95 -0.79
N CYS A 144 -17.87 -2.66 0.21
CA CYS A 144 -17.15 -2.98 1.46
C CYS A 144 -15.78 -3.64 1.19
N ARG A 145 -15.67 -4.51 0.17
CA ARG A 145 -14.39 -5.14 -0.21
C ARG A 145 -13.37 -4.10 -0.70
N SER A 146 -13.80 -3.15 -1.52
CA SER A 146 -12.94 -2.08 -2.04
C SER A 146 -12.44 -1.19 -0.90
N ALA A 147 -13.34 -0.73 -0.03
CA ALA A 147 -12.96 0.06 1.15
C ALA A 147 -11.96 -0.70 2.05
N GLN A 148 -12.20 -2.00 2.29
CA GLN A 148 -11.30 -2.85 3.07
C GLN A 148 -9.92 -2.96 2.43
N GLN A 149 -9.85 -3.10 1.12
CA GLN A 149 -8.57 -3.17 0.40
C GLN A 149 -7.78 -1.87 0.56
N GLN A 150 -8.43 -0.71 0.42
CA GLN A 150 -7.77 0.58 0.57
C GLN A 150 -7.25 0.80 2.00
N VAL A 151 -8.09 0.58 3.02
CA VAL A 151 -7.65 0.71 4.42
C VAL A 151 -6.51 -0.27 4.76
N ASN A 152 -6.51 -1.48 4.19
CA ASN A 152 -5.42 -2.43 4.37
C ASN A 152 -4.10 -1.98 3.71
N LEU A 153 -4.16 -1.31 2.56
CA LEU A 153 -2.98 -0.71 1.93
C LEU A 153 -2.38 0.38 2.83
N LEU A 154 -3.23 1.25 3.38
CA LEU A 154 -2.81 2.28 4.33
C LEU A 154 -2.19 1.68 5.60
N PHE A 155 -2.79 0.62 6.15
CA PHE A 155 -2.24 -0.09 7.32
C PHE A 155 -0.86 -0.68 7.02
N LYS A 156 -0.68 -1.31 5.85
CA LYS A 156 0.61 -1.85 5.42
C LYS A 156 1.66 -0.75 5.28
N TYR A 157 1.28 0.40 4.73
CA TYR A 157 2.17 1.56 4.61
C TYR A 157 2.63 2.05 5.99
N LEU A 158 1.70 2.30 6.92
CA LEU A 158 2.05 2.73 8.28
C LEU A 158 2.98 1.72 8.97
N ARG A 159 2.69 0.43 8.85
CA ARG A 159 3.53 -0.65 9.43
C ARG A 159 4.92 -0.74 8.81
N ALA A 160 5.04 -0.64 7.49
CA ALA A 160 6.32 -0.75 6.80
C ALA A 160 7.27 0.44 7.08
N ARG A 161 6.72 1.54 7.59
CA ARG A 161 7.45 2.77 7.92
C ARG A 161 7.48 3.08 9.42
N ASP A 162 7.03 2.13 10.25
CA ASP A 162 6.91 2.28 11.70
C ASP A 162 6.20 3.57 12.14
N LEU A 163 5.21 4.01 11.35
CA LEU A 163 4.44 5.20 11.63
C LEU A 163 3.36 4.91 12.67
N PRO A 164 3.05 5.87 13.57
CA PRO A 164 2.09 5.63 14.63
C PRO A 164 0.69 5.39 14.07
N ILE A 165 0.02 4.38 14.62
CA ILE A 165 -1.38 4.09 14.34
C ILE A 165 -2.20 4.74 15.44
N GLY A 166 -3.05 5.70 15.08
CA GLY A 166 -3.87 6.46 16.02
C GLY A 166 -5.31 5.96 16.10
N PRO A 167 -6.08 6.43 17.10
CA PRO A 167 -7.47 6.04 17.30
C PRO A 167 -8.38 6.30 16.09
N LEU A 168 -8.14 7.37 15.33
CA LEU A 168 -8.92 7.67 14.13
C LEU A 168 -8.80 6.54 13.08
N PHE A 169 -7.58 6.01 12.91
CA PHE A 169 -7.31 4.91 11.99
C PHE A 169 -7.95 3.61 12.47
N THR A 170 -7.82 3.26 13.75
CA THR A 170 -8.39 2.02 14.29
C THR A 170 -9.92 2.01 14.22
N ARG A 171 -10.57 3.16 14.47
CA ARG A 171 -12.02 3.32 14.26
C ARG A 171 -12.41 3.11 12.80
N ALA A 172 -11.64 3.65 11.85
CA ALA A 172 -11.86 3.41 10.43
C ALA A 172 -11.73 1.91 10.06
N VAL A 173 -10.70 1.23 10.60
CA VAL A 173 -10.50 -0.21 10.42
C VAL A 173 -11.67 -1.02 10.97
N VAL A 174 -12.11 -0.74 12.20
CA VAL A 174 -13.26 -1.42 12.82
C VAL A 174 -14.52 -1.21 11.97
N ARG A 175 -14.79 0.02 11.55
CA ARG A 175 -15.95 0.36 10.73
C ARG A 175 -15.95 -0.41 9.41
N VAL A 176 -14.84 -0.40 8.67
CA VAL A 176 -14.75 -1.04 7.35
C VAL A 176 -14.71 -2.56 7.42
N CYS A 177 -14.00 -3.12 8.40
CA CYS A 177 -13.71 -4.55 8.43
C CYS A 177 -14.68 -5.37 9.28
N ILE A 178 -15.42 -4.73 10.19
CA ILE A 178 -16.36 -5.39 11.12
C ILE A 178 -17.75 -4.76 10.99
N THR A 179 -17.92 -3.49 11.37
CA THR A 179 -19.25 -2.86 11.50
C THR A 179 -20.01 -2.87 10.18
N ARG A 180 -19.41 -2.36 9.11
CA ARG A 180 -20.04 -2.27 7.79
C ARG A 180 -20.39 -3.65 7.22
N PRO A 181 -19.50 -4.65 7.21
CA PRO A 181 -19.88 -6.02 6.86
C PRO A 181 -21.07 -6.54 7.66
N MET A 182 -21.12 -6.33 8.98
CA MET A 182 -22.24 -6.78 9.81
C MET A 182 -23.56 -6.09 9.40
N MET A 183 -23.52 -4.78 9.10
CA MET A 183 -24.66 -4.00 8.61
C MET A 183 -25.13 -4.46 7.22
N GLU A 184 -24.18 -4.77 6.33
CA GLU A 184 -24.45 -5.29 4.98
C GLU A 184 -24.81 -6.78 4.98
N ARG A 185 -25.06 -7.38 6.16
CA ARG A 185 -25.33 -8.82 6.34
C ARG A 185 -24.26 -9.70 5.69
N ARG A 186 -22.98 -9.34 5.82
CA ARG A 186 -21.87 -10.15 5.31
C ARG A 186 -21.23 -10.92 6.45
N TRP A 187 -20.82 -12.16 6.15
CA TRP A 187 -20.09 -12.97 7.11
C TRP A 187 -18.76 -12.33 7.50
N VAL A 188 -18.55 -12.18 8.82
CA VAL A 188 -17.28 -11.73 9.40
C VAL A 188 -16.62 -12.88 10.14
N SER A 189 -15.39 -13.22 9.76
CA SER A 189 -14.67 -14.31 10.41
C SER A 189 -14.14 -13.89 11.78
N ARG A 190 -14.20 -14.82 12.75
CA ARG A 190 -13.68 -14.61 14.11
C ARG A 190 -12.20 -14.23 14.08
N ARG A 191 -11.40 -14.89 13.23
CA ARG A 191 -9.97 -14.59 13.03
C ARG A 191 -9.73 -13.13 12.62
N ARG A 192 -10.59 -12.57 11.76
CA ARG A 192 -10.50 -11.15 11.36
C ARG A 192 -10.75 -10.24 12.55
N VAL A 193 -11.80 -10.50 13.33
CA VAL A 193 -12.13 -9.70 14.53
C VAL A 193 -11.02 -9.77 15.56
N GLU A 194 -10.46 -10.95 15.82
CA GLU A 194 -9.34 -11.12 16.75
C GLU A 194 -8.08 -10.38 16.30
N ALA A 195 -7.79 -10.36 14.99
CA ALA A 195 -6.67 -9.59 14.45
C ALA A 195 -6.89 -8.08 14.63
N ILE A 196 -8.10 -7.58 14.39
CA ILE A 196 -8.43 -6.15 14.56
C ILE A 196 -8.44 -5.76 16.03
N CYS A 197 -9.04 -6.57 16.91
CA CYS A 197 -9.04 -6.32 18.35
C CYS A 197 -7.62 -6.23 18.91
N ARG A 198 -6.65 -6.98 18.37
CA ARG A 198 -5.24 -6.85 18.75
C ARG A 198 -4.63 -5.51 18.35
N ILE A 199 -5.07 -4.93 17.24
CA ILE A 199 -4.63 -3.59 16.82
C ILE A 199 -5.29 -2.55 17.73
N VAL A 200 -6.61 -2.63 17.93
CA VAL A 200 -7.37 -1.72 18.81
C VAL A 200 -6.81 -1.75 20.24
N ALA A 201 -6.54 -2.94 20.79
CA ALA A 201 -6.01 -3.06 22.16
C ALA A 201 -4.66 -2.36 22.34
N LYS A 202 -3.82 -2.33 21.30
CA LYS A 202 -2.53 -1.65 21.33
C LYS A 202 -2.64 -0.12 21.23
N VAL A 203 -3.70 0.40 20.61
CA VAL A 203 -3.84 1.83 20.29
C VAL A 203 -4.82 2.53 21.24
N GLU A 204 -5.97 1.91 21.49
CA GLU A 204 -7.09 2.48 22.26
C GLU A 204 -7.30 1.75 23.61
N GLY A 205 -6.61 0.63 23.84
CA GLY A 205 -6.68 -0.14 25.09
C GLY A 205 -7.59 -1.38 25.03
N THR A 206 -7.38 -2.28 26.00
CA THR A 206 -8.05 -3.60 26.06
C THR A 206 -9.55 -3.48 26.27
N GLU A 207 -10.02 -2.44 26.98
CA GLU A 207 -11.44 -2.18 27.21
C GLU A 207 -12.18 -1.92 25.90
N VAL A 208 -11.67 -0.99 25.07
CA VAL A 208 -12.27 -0.66 23.75
C VAL A 208 -12.26 -1.88 22.83
N ALA A 209 -11.17 -2.67 22.83
CA ALA A 209 -11.11 -3.92 22.08
C ALA A 209 -12.13 -4.96 22.60
N GLY A 210 -12.39 -4.99 23.91
CA GLY A 210 -13.41 -5.81 24.55
C GLY A 210 -14.82 -5.45 24.08
N GLN A 211 -15.13 -4.15 24.02
CA GLN A 211 -16.40 -3.66 23.50
C GLN A 211 -16.62 -4.07 22.04
N VAL A 212 -15.62 -3.86 21.17
CA VAL A 212 -15.69 -4.29 19.75
C VAL A 212 -15.93 -5.81 19.64
N ARG A 213 -15.25 -6.59 20.48
CA ARG A 213 -15.43 -8.04 20.53
C ARG A 213 -16.83 -8.44 20.99
N SER A 214 -17.35 -7.80 22.05
CA SER A 214 -18.70 -8.06 22.57
C SER A 214 -19.75 -7.83 21.49
N THR A 215 -19.73 -6.65 20.86
CA THR A 215 -20.66 -6.31 19.77
C THR A 215 -20.65 -7.34 18.64
N PHE A 216 -19.48 -7.84 18.27
CA PHE A 216 -19.37 -8.91 17.27
C PHE A 216 -19.97 -10.24 17.75
N LEU A 217 -19.74 -10.63 19.01
CA LEU A 217 -20.28 -11.86 19.59
C LEU A 217 -21.80 -11.80 19.68
N ASP A 218 -22.36 -10.65 20.08
CA ASP A 218 -23.80 -10.43 20.16
C ASP A 218 -24.44 -10.53 18.77
N TRP A 219 -23.88 -9.83 17.78
CA TRP A 219 -24.32 -9.92 16.39
C TRP A 219 -24.26 -11.36 15.86
N ARG A 220 -23.16 -12.07 16.10
CA ARG A 220 -22.98 -13.45 15.65
C ARG A 220 -23.94 -14.42 16.34
N GLY A 221 -24.18 -14.23 17.63
CA GLY A 221 -25.14 -15.02 18.41
C GLY A 221 -26.57 -14.85 17.90
N GLY A 222 -26.97 -13.61 17.61
CA GLY A 222 -28.24 -13.31 16.95
C GLY A 222 -28.37 -14.00 15.60
N LEU A 223 -27.35 -13.89 14.75
CA LEU A 223 -27.33 -14.54 13.43
C LEU A 223 -27.47 -16.06 13.52
N ILE A 224 -26.78 -16.71 14.47
CA ILE A 224 -26.90 -18.17 14.70
C ILE A 224 -28.30 -18.53 15.15
N THR A 225 -28.87 -17.76 16.08
CA THR A 225 -30.21 -18.00 16.63
C THR A 225 -31.28 -17.87 15.55
N ASP A 226 -31.23 -16.81 14.74
CA ASP A 226 -32.16 -16.59 13.63
C ASP A 226 -32.03 -17.66 12.55
N SER A 227 -30.80 -18.11 12.29
CA SER A 227 -30.54 -19.18 11.32
C SER A 227 -31.08 -20.52 11.80
N HIS A 228 -30.92 -20.84 13.09
CA HIS A 228 -31.46 -22.05 13.69
C HIS A 228 -32.99 -22.04 13.68
N ARG A 229 -33.61 -20.90 14.03
CA ARG A 229 -35.07 -20.73 13.98
C ARG A 229 -35.62 -20.96 12.58
N LYS A 230 -35.07 -20.27 11.58
CA LYS A 230 -35.48 -20.45 10.17
C LYS A 230 -35.25 -21.86 9.64
N LEU A 231 -34.19 -22.53 10.08
CA LEU A 231 -33.93 -23.92 9.68
C LEU A 231 -35.02 -24.85 10.21
N ILE A 232 -35.44 -24.68 11.47
CA ILE A 232 -36.53 -25.45 12.09
C ILE A 232 -37.87 -25.15 11.41
N GLU A 233 -38.18 -23.88 11.13
CA GLU A 233 -39.41 -23.47 10.43
C GLU A 233 -39.55 -24.13 9.04
N LEU A 234 -38.43 -24.42 8.38
CA LEU A 234 -38.38 -25.12 7.09
C LEU A 234 -38.29 -26.64 7.22
N GLY A 235 -38.49 -27.20 8.42
CA GLY A 235 -38.46 -28.65 8.69
C GLY A 235 -37.06 -29.27 8.73
N GLY A 236 -36.00 -28.45 8.79
CA GLY A 236 -34.62 -28.90 8.94
C GLY A 236 -34.24 -29.16 10.40
N SER A 237 -33.14 -29.92 10.60
CA SER A 237 -32.56 -30.19 11.91
C SER A 237 -31.05 -29.96 11.92
N GLY A 238 -30.47 -29.74 13.12
CA GLY A 238 -29.02 -29.59 13.31
C GLY A 238 -28.51 -28.15 13.44
N SER A 239 -27.19 -27.98 13.38
CA SER A 239 -26.52 -26.69 13.58
C SER A 239 -26.55 -25.81 12.32
N ALA A 240 -26.78 -24.51 12.51
CA ALA A 240 -26.73 -23.53 11.42
C ALA A 240 -25.27 -23.21 11.02
N HIS A 241 -24.79 -23.83 9.95
CA HIS A 241 -23.51 -23.49 9.33
C HIS A 241 -23.62 -22.23 8.47
N VAL A 242 -22.49 -21.58 8.17
CA VAL A 242 -22.43 -20.38 7.30
C VAL A 242 -23.13 -20.60 5.94
N ASN A 243 -23.00 -21.80 5.35
CA ASN A 243 -23.70 -22.15 4.12
C ASN A 243 -25.23 -22.19 4.30
N THR A 244 -25.70 -22.65 5.46
CA THR A 244 -27.11 -22.60 5.84
C THR A 244 -27.58 -21.15 5.94
N MET A 245 -26.80 -20.27 6.59
CA MET A 245 -27.14 -18.85 6.70
C MET A 245 -27.27 -18.15 5.34
N ARG A 246 -26.34 -18.44 4.41
CA ARG A 246 -26.39 -17.93 3.04
C ARG A 246 -27.62 -18.44 2.28
N ARG A 247 -27.91 -19.74 2.40
CA ARG A 247 -29.11 -20.35 1.78
C ARG A 247 -30.41 -19.73 2.30
N LEU A 248 -30.43 -19.31 3.57
CA LEU A 248 -31.58 -18.66 4.21
C LEU A 248 -31.67 -17.14 3.99
N GLY A 249 -30.77 -16.56 3.18
CA GLY A 249 -30.72 -15.12 2.91
C GLY A 249 -30.43 -14.26 4.14
N LEU A 250 -29.79 -14.85 5.15
CA LEU A 250 -29.38 -14.14 6.38
C LEU A 250 -28.03 -13.45 6.20
N ILE A 251 -27.23 -13.93 5.26
CA ILE A 251 -25.96 -13.35 4.79
C ILE A 251 -25.71 -13.55 3.29
#